data_AF-A0A8E2EGK7-F1
#
_entry.id   AF-A0A8E2EGK7-F1
#
_cell.length_a   1.000
_cell.length_b   1.000
_cell.length_c   1.000
_cell.angle_alpha   90.00
_cell.angle_beta   90.00
_cell.angle_gamma   90.00
#
_symmetry.space_group_name_H-M   'P 1'
#
loop_
_entity.id
_entity.type
_entity.pdbx_description
1 polymer ?
#
loop_
_entity_poly.entity_id
_entity_poly.type
_entity_poly.pdbx_seq_one_letter_code
_entity_poly.pdbx_strand_id
1 'polypeptide(L)' 'MKWPANLPDLNPIKNIWQLLKHQIGKRFPKSVKEVRRYTQEKWAKLKLLDFSKRVLNIRERCLAVIEANGGYTKW' A
#
# COMPACT_ATOMS: atom_id res chain seq x y z
N MET A 1 -18.74 -0.95 -7.15
CA MET A 1 -18.20 0.35 -6.69
C MET A 1 -17.55 1.02 -7.90
N LYS A 2 -17.88 2.27 -8.22
CA LYS A 2 -17.15 3.04 -9.24
C LYS A 2 -15.92 3.66 -8.58
N TRP A 3 -14.74 3.42 -9.13
CA TRP A 3 -13.51 4.05 -8.63
C TRP A 3 -13.44 5.49 -9.11
N PRO A 4 -13.36 6.50 -8.24
CA PRO A 4 -13.27 7.88 -8.69
C PRO A 4 -11.89 8.16 -9.28
N ALA A 5 -11.84 8.94 -10.35
CA ALA A 5 -10.57 9.41 -10.90
C ALA A 5 -9.82 10.25 -9.86
N ASN A 6 -8.48 10.25 -9.91
CA ASN A 6 -7.61 11.07 -9.07
C ASN A 6 -7.73 10.85 -7.54
N LEU A 7 -8.22 9.70 -7.07
CA LEU A 7 -8.19 9.33 -5.65
C LEU A 7 -7.15 8.25 -5.35
N PRO A 8 -5.85 8.60 -5.31
CA PRO A 8 -4.79 7.65 -4.98
C PRO A 8 -4.90 7.15 -3.53
N ASP A 9 -5.46 7.96 -2.63
CA ASP A 9 -5.63 7.66 -1.20
C ASP A 9 -6.56 6.47 -0.97
N LEU A 10 -7.54 6.29 -1.86
CA LEU A 10 -8.43 5.14 -1.80
C LEU A 10 -7.71 3.85 -2.20
N ASN A 11 -6.59 3.90 -2.94
CA ASN A 11 -5.98 2.70 -3.51
C ASN A 11 -5.25 1.87 -2.44
N PRO A 12 -5.84 0.75 -1.97
CA PRO A 12 -5.32 0.06 -0.80
C PRO A 12 -4.00 -0.67 -1.11
N ILE A 13 -3.70 -0.97 -2.37
CA ILE A 13 -2.46 -1.64 -2.76
C ILE A 13 -1.23 -0.75 -2.55
N LYS A 14 -1.40 0.57 -2.55
CA LYS A 14 -0.31 1.54 -2.33
C LYS A 14 0.37 1.29 -0.98
N ASN A 15 -0.39 0.90 0.03
CA ASN A 15 0.12 0.65 1.38
C ASN A 15 0.89 -0.69 1.47
N ILE A 16 0.52 -1.66 0.63
CA ILE A 16 1.27 -2.91 0.48
C ILE A 16 2.59 -2.63 -0.24
N TRP A 17 2.58 -1.82 -1.30
CA TRP A 17 3.81 -1.42 -1.99
C TRP A 17 4.77 -0.65 -1.08
N GLN A 18 4.25 0.27 -0.26
CA GLN A 18 5.06 0.97 0.75
C GLN A 18 5.66 0.01 1.77
N LEU A 19 4.89 -0.96 2.28
CA LEU A 19 5.39 -1.98 3.19
C LEU A 19 6.55 -2.78 2.57
N LEU A 20 6.37 -3.26 1.34
CA LEU A 20 7.39 -4.01 0.61
C LEU A 20 8.64 -3.17 0.39
N LYS A 21 8.48 -1.94 -0.10
CA LYS A 21 9.59 -1.01 -0.32
C LYS A 21 10.38 -0.76 0.97
N HIS A 22 9.68 -0.55 2.09
CA HIS A 22 10.32 -0.37 3.40
C HIS A 22 11.11 -1.63 3.82
N GLN A 23 10.53 -2.82 3.67
CA GLN A 23 11.19 -4.08 4.04
C GLN A 23 12.40 -4.42 3.14
N ILE A 24 12.30 -4.13 1.84
CA ILE A 24 13.40 -4.31 0.89
C ILE A 24 14.50 -3.30 1.16
N GLY A 25 14.14 -2.04 1.45
CA GLY A 25 15.09 -0.95 1.73
C GLY A 25 16.00 -1.24 2.92
N LYS A 26 15.51 -1.93 3.95
CA LYS A 26 16.31 -2.37 5.11
C LYS A 26 17.48 -3.29 4.74
N ARG A 27 17.45 -3.91 3.55
CA ARG A 27 18.51 -4.79 3.06
C ARG A 27 19.54 -4.09 2.17
N PHE A 28 19.35 -2.79 1.90
CA PHE A 28 20.25 -1.99 1.08
C PHE A 28 20.68 -2.66 -0.23
N PRO A 29 19.73 -3.16 -1.06
CA PRO A 29 20.07 -3.82 -2.32
C PRO A 29 20.91 -2.89 -3.21
N LYS A 30 21.93 -3.46 -3.86
CA LYS A 30 22.87 -2.76 -4.74
C LYS A 30 22.62 -3.04 -6.22
N SER A 31 21.71 -3.95 -6.53
CA SER A 31 21.37 -4.33 -7.90
C SER A 31 19.88 -4.60 -8.10
N VAL A 32 19.42 -4.47 -9.35
CA VAL A 32 18.05 -4.84 -9.74
C VAL A 32 17.76 -6.32 -9.46
N LYS A 33 18.77 -7.18 -9.61
CA LYS A 33 18.66 -8.62 -9.30
C LYS A 33 18.35 -8.85 -7.82
N GLU A 34 19.02 -8.14 -6.93
CA GLU A 34 18.75 -8.20 -5.49
C GLU A 34 17.37 -7.64 -5.14
N VAL A 35 16.97 -6.50 -5.74
CA VAL A 35 15.63 -5.94 -5.55
C VAL A 35 14.57 -6.97 -5.94
N ARG A 36 14.70 -7.62 -7.10
CA ARG A 36 13.76 -8.65 -7.58
C ARG A 36 13.70 -9.84 -6.61
N ARG A 37 14.84 -10.38 -6.21
CA ARG A 37 14.93 -11.48 -5.24
C ARG A 37 14.26 -11.13 -3.91
N TYR A 38 14.62 -9.99 -3.33
CA TYR A 38 14.07 -9.56 -2.04
C TYR A 38 12.58 -9.27 -2.13
N THR A 39 12.10 -8.74 -3.26
CA THR A 39 10.66 -8.55 -3.49
C THR A 39 9.92 -9.87 -3.43
N GLN A 40 10.38 -10.89 -4.15
CA GLN A 40 9.77 -12.22 -4.16
C GLN A 40 9.78 -12.86 -2.76
N GLU A 41 10.94 -12.84 -2.08
CA GLU A 41 11.06 -13.38 -0.72
C GLU A 41 10.14 -12.70 0.29
N LYS A 42 10.01 -11.36 0.22
CA LYS A 42 9.16 -10.59 1.13
C LYS A 42 7.69 -10.76 0.81
N TRP A 43 7.34 -10.77 -0.48
CA TRP A 43 5.99 -11.02 -0.94
C TRP A 43 5.47 -12.38 -0.45
N ALA A 44 6.26 -13.44 -0.62
CA ALA A 44 5.91 -14.79 -0.16
C ALA A 44 5.72 -14.90 1.36
N LYS A 45 6.26 -13.97 2.15
CA LYS A 45 6.17 -13.96 3.62
C LYS A 45 5.03 -13.09 4.15
N LEU A 46 4.40 -12.27 3.31
CA LEU A 46 3.24 -11.47 3.74
C LEU A 46 2.08 -12.39 4.08
N LYS A 47 1.49 -12.20 5.26
CA LYS A 47 0.32 -12.96 5.69
C LYS A 47 -0.95 -12.20 5.38
N LEU A 48 -2.07 -12.91 5.28
CA LEU A 48 -3.39 -12.30 5.07
C LEU A 48 -3.67 -11.18 6.08
N LEU A 49 -3.21 -11.33 7.33
CA LEU A 49 -3.35 -10.32 8.38
C LEU A 49 -2.64 -8.99 8.03
N ASP A 50 -1.49 -9.03 7.36
CA ASP A 50 -0.76 -7.84 6.93
C ASP A 50 -1.53 -7.08 5.84
N PHE A 51 -2.24 -7.81 4.97
CA PHE A 51 -3.16 -7.23 4.00
C PHE A 51 -4.39 -6.66 4.71
N SER A 52 -5.03 -7.43 5.57
CA SER A 52 -6.24 -7.03 6.29
C SER A 52 -6.03 -5.71 7.05
N LYS A 53 -4.93 -5.57 7.78
CA LYS A 53 -4.60 -4.31 8.50
C LYS A 53 -4.41 -3.10 7.60
N ARG A 54 -4.00 -3.30 6.34
CA ARG A 54 -3.65 -2.22 5.41
C ARG A 54 -4.73 -1.93 4.37
N VAL A 55 -5.64 -2.87 4.15
CA VAL A 55 -6.67 -2.84 3.10
C VAL A 55 -8.08 -2.65 3.67
N LEU A 56 -8.38 -3.19 4.85
CA LEU A 56 -9.75 -3.18 5.39
C LEU A 56 -10.22 -1.80 5.88
N ASN A 57 -9.31 -0.82 6.02
CA ASN A 57 -9.69 0.53 6.43
C ASN A 57 -10.30 1.39 5.30
N ILE A 58 -10.75 0.75 4.21
CA ILE A 58 -11.31 1.44 3.04
C ILE A 58 -12.53 2.29 3.39
N ARG A 59 -13.33 1.88 4.38
CA ARG A 59 -14.50 2.63 4.85
C ARG A 59 -14.08 3.96 5.45
N GLU A 60 -13.09 3.95 6.34
CA GLU A 60 -12.56 5.15 6.98
C GLU A 60 -11.90 6.09 5.97
N ARG A 61 -11.25 5.55 4.92
CA ARG A 61 -10.70 6.37 3.83
C ARG A 61 -11.79 7.04 3.01
N CYS A 62 -12.83 6.30 2.63
CA CYS A 62 -13.96 6.87 1.91
C CYS A 62 -14.62 8.00 2.71
N LEU A 63 -14.81 7.82 4.01
CA LEU A 63 -15.34 8.87 4.89
C LEU A 63 -14.42 10.09 4.93
N ALA A 64 -13.11 9.89 5.09
CA ALA A 64 -12.15 11.00 5.08
C ALA A 64 -12.15 11.79 3.76
N VAL A 65 -12.32 11.12 2.62
CA VAL A 65 -12.45 11.79 1.30
C VAL A 65 -13.76 12.58 1.22
N ILE A 66 -14.86 12.03 1.75
CA ILE A 66 -16.16 12.73 1.79
C ILE A 66 -16.05 13.99 2.66
N GLU A 67 -15.46 13.88 3.86
CA GLU A 67 -15.21 15.01 4.76
C GLU A 67 -14.30 16.07 4.12
N ALA A 68 -13.35 15.64 3.29
CA ALA A 68 -12.48 16.52 2.52
C ALA A 68 -13.11 17.07 1.23
N ASN A 69 -14.40 16.82 0.97
CA ASN A 69 -15.09 17.19 -0.29
C ASN A 69 -14.34 16.71 -1.55
N GLY A 70 -13.78 15.49 -1.51
CA GLY A 70 -12.98 14.93 -2.60
C GLY A 70 -11.50 15.36 -2.61
N GLY A 71 -11.07 16.16 -1.62
CA GLY A 71 -9.68 16.57 -1.44
C GLY A 71 -8.76 15.50 -0.87
N TYR A 72 -7.48 15.85 -0.70
CA TYR A 72 -6.45 14.97 -0.15
C TYR A 72 -6.72 14.60 1.31
N THR A 73 -6.34 13.37 1.67
CA THR A 73 -6.47 12.85 3.02
C THR A 73 -5.11 12.39 3.57
N LYS A 74 -5.09 11.91 4.80
CA LYS A 74 -3.86 11.36 5.43
C LYS A 74 -3.45 9.97 4.92
N TRP A 75 -4.19 9.38 3.98
CA TRP A 75 -4.11 7.95 3.62
C TRP A 75 -3.29 7.65 2.37
#